data_AF-A0A941CCN3-F1
#
_entry.id   AF-A0A941CCN3-F1
#
_cell.length_a   1.000
_cell.length_b   1.000
_cell.length_c   1.000
_cell.angle_alpha   90.00
_cell.angle_beta   90.00
_cell.angle_gamma   90.00
#
_symmetry.space_group_name_H-M   'P 1'
#
loop_
_entity.id
_entity.type
_entity.pdbx_description
1 polymer ?
#
loop_
_entity_poly.entity_id
_entity_poly.type
_entity_poly.pdbx_seq_one_letter_code
_entity_poly.pdbx_strand_id
1 'polypeptide(L)'
;MNSLKPLLYFSIFKYPLSAKEIYLFSNAATEKEITDELNYLQDKGVVSNSESYYFLDNNIQTVSRRMKGNKYAKSVMNKAVRKGVFISKFPFVKAVGISGALSKNYHDEDSDVDFFIITEPKRLWIARTLLVLYKKVFLFNSRKFFCINYFISEDKLKIKEQNIFTATELLTLIPISGDFDAFYESNQWVSKFLPNLKIGKKPLQGNIKKNWVSNFIRYILNNKIGNSLDHFFLRITLKKWHLKFNHLSETDFKVAMKSTKDVSKHHPQNFQKKVIDRLNQKYQEFQNKYNIELEQEHA
;
A
#
# COMPACT_ATOMS: atom_id res chain seq x y z
N MET A 1 -2.59 18.38 -19.00
CA MET A 1 -1.74 18.96 -17.95
C MET A 1 -1.30 17.86 -17.01
N ASN A 2 0.00 17.60 -16.94
CA ASN A 2 0.58 16.48 -16.21
C ASN A 2 0.62 16.69 -14.68
N SER A 3 0.66 17.94 -14.21
CA SER A 3 0.68 18.31 -12.80
C SER A 3 -0.65 18.12 -12.06
N LEU A 4 -1.78 18.21 -12.76
CA LEU A 4 -3.11 18.17 -12.13
C LEU A 4 -3.51 16.79 -11.63
N LYS A 5 -3.26 15.73 -12.41
CA LYS A 5 -3.58 14.35 -12.02
C LYS A 5 -2.99 13.95 -10.65
N PRO A 6 -1.68 14.13 -10.38
CA PRO A 6 -1.11 13.82 -9.07
C PRO A 6 -1.64 14.75 -7.97
N LEU A 7 -1.82 16.05 -8.22
CA LEU A 7 -2.40 16.97 -7.23
C LEU A 7 -3.81 16.54 -6.81
N LEU A 8 -4.67 16.18 -7.77
CA LEU A 8 -6.03 15.71 -7.51
C LEU A 8 -6.02 14.37 -6.77
N TYR A 9 -5.18 13.41 -7.19
CA TYR A 9 -5.02 12.13 -6.50
C TYR A 9 -4.59 12.30 -5.05
N PHE A 10 -3.52 13.05 -4.78
CA PHE A 10 -2.99 13.22 -3.43
C PHE A 10 -3.85 14.15 -2.55
N SER A 11 -4.72 14.98 -3.15
CA SER A 11 -5.72 15.76 -2.40
C SER A 11 -6.71 14.87 -1.64
N ILE A 12 -7.01 13.66 -2.14
CA ILE A 12 -7.88 12.68 -1.45
C ILE A 12 -7.29 12.30 -0.08
N PHE A 13 -5.97 12.27 0.02
CA PHE A 13 -5.22 11.94 1.23
C PHE A 13 -4.80 13.17 2.05
N LYS A 14 -5.24 14.36 1.65
CA LYS A 14 -4.85 15.65 2.27
C LYS A 14 -3.33 15.80 2.36
N TYR A 15 -2.63 15.46 1.27
CA TYR A 15 -1.17 15.43 1.20
C TYR A 15 -0.67 16.32 0.05
N PRO A 16 -0.51 17.64 0.27
CA PRO A 16 0.07 18.59 -0.70
C PRO A 16 1.40 18.09 -1.22
N LEU A 17 1.78 18.29 -2.48
CA LEU A 17 3.00 17.71 -3.06
C LEU A 17 4.07 18.75 -3.33
N SER A 18 5.34 18.37 -3.27
CA SER A 18 6.43 19.20 -3.83
C SER A 18 6.46 19.08 -5.36
N ALA A 19 7.07 20.04 -6.06
CA ALA A 19 7.23 19.97 -7.52
C ALA A 19 7.89 18.65 -7.98
N LYS A 20 8.90 18.18 -7.23
CA LYS A 20 9.58 16.91 -7.49
C LYS A 20 8.65 15.71 -7.33
N GLU A 21 7.80 15.69 -6.30
CA GLU A 21 6.83 14.60 -6.14
C GLU A 21 5.77 14.64 -7.24
N ILE A 22 5.31 15.83 -7.64
CA ILE A 22 4.37 15.99 -8.76
C ILE A 22 4.97 15.38 -10.04
N TYR A 23 6.23 15.70 -10.34
CA TYR A 23 6.95 15.07 -11.46
C TYR A 23 7.00 13.54 -11.33
N LEU A 24 7.45 13.02 -10.18
CA LEU A 24 7.53 11.58 -9.93
C LEU A 24 6.17 10.86 -10.07
N PHE A 25 5.08 11.52 -9.69
CA PHE A 25 3.72 10.98 -9.77
C PHE A 25 2.94 11.36 -11.03
N SER A 26 3.62 11.93 -12.04
CA SER A 26 3.02 12.34 -13.31
C SER A 26 3.58 11.55 -14.49
N ASN A 27 2.99 11.79 -15.67
CA ASN A 27 3.51 11.34 -16.96
C ASN A 27 4.34 12.43 -17.68
N ALA A 28 4.71 13.51 -17.00
CA ALA A 28 5.54 14.56 -17.58
C ALA A 28 6.90 14.00 -17.99
N ALA A 29 7.42 14.49 -19.11
CA ALA A 29 8.72 14.06 -19.62
C ALA A 29 9.88 14.69 -18.82
N THR A 30 9.66 15.87 -18.22
CA THR A 30 10.69 16.61 -17.50
C THR A 30 10.15 17.33 -16.26
N GLU A 31 11.03 17.61 -15.28
CA GLU A 31 10.68 18.45 -14.13
C GLU A 31 10.36 19.90 -14.54
N LYS A 32 10.93 20.39 -15.65
CA LYS A 32 10.67 21.73 -16.18
C LYS A 32 9.21 21.87 -16.61
N GLU A 33 8.68 20.88 -17.33
CA GLU A 33 7.28 20.85 -17.76
C GLU A 33 6.31 21.01 -16.57
N ILE A 34 6.58 20.32 -15.46
CA ILE A 34 5.80 20.47 -14.23
C ILE A 34 5.93 21.87 -13.65
N THR A 35 7.13 22.44 -13.64
CA THR A 35 7.34 23.78 -13.09
C THR A 35 6.60 24.85 -13.91
N ASP A 36 6.68 24.76 -15.24
CA ASP A 36 5.99 25.67 -16.17
C ASP A 36 4.45 25.55 -16.02
N GLU A 37 3.93 24.32 -15.92
CA GLU A 37 2.50 24.09 -15.65
C GLU A 37 2.05 24.63 -14.29
N LEU A 38 2.85 24.45 -13.23
CA LEU A 38 2.52 24.94 -11.89
C LEU A 38 2.48 26.47 -11.84
N ASN A 39 3.44 27.15 -12.47
CA ASN A 39 3.43 28.61 -12.57
C ASN A 39 2.14 29.10 -13.27
N TYR A 40 1.81 28.51 -14.43
CA TYR A 40 0.57 28.84 -15.14
C TYR A 40 -0.68 28.59 -14.29
N LEU A 41 -0.75 27.47 -13.56
CA LEU A 41 -1.89 27.15 -12.69
C LEU A 41 -2.00 28.06 -11.48
N GLN A 42 -0.86 28.55 -10.95
CA GLN A 42 -0.84 29.53 -9.86
C GLN A 42 -1.33 30.89 -10.33
N ASP A 43 -0.88 31.35 -11.51
CA ASP A 43 -1.34 32.62 -12.12
C ASP A 43 -2.86 32.61 -12.38
N LYS A 44 -3.42 31.43 -12.68
CA LYS A 44 -4.86 31.22 -12.83
C LYS A 44 -5.61 31.00 -11.50
N GLY A 45 -4.93 31.02 -10.37
CA GLY A 45 -5.53 30.78 -9.04
C GLY A 45 -6.08 29.37 -8.83
N VAL A 46 -5.62 28.40 -9.64
CA VAL A 46 -6.07 27.00 -9.60
C VAL A 46 -5.30 26.20 -8.56
N VAL A 47 -3.99 26.43 -8.52
CA VAL A 47 -3.05 25.79 -7.59
C VAL A 47 -2.49 26.86 -6.67
N SER A 48 -2.35 26.51 -5.40
CA SER A 48 -1.74 27.36 -4.39
C SER A 48 -0.44 26.72 -3.92
N ASN A 49 0.52 27.55 -3.50
CA ASN A 49 1.79 27.09 -2.96
C ASN A 49 2.03 27.67 -1.56
N SER A 50 2.60 26.86 -0.68
CA SER A 50 3.16 27.31 0.60
C SER A 50 4.23 26.34 1.05
N GLU A 51 5.32 26.85 1.61
CA GLU A 51 6.42 26.03 2.14
C GLU A 51 6.93 25.01 1.11
N SER A 52 6.99 25.40 -0.18
CA SER A 52 7.36 24.54 -1.32
C SER A 52 6.40 23.39 -1.64
N TYR A 53 5.21 23.38 -1.04
CA TYR A 53 4.16 22.41 -1.33
C TYR A 53 3.00 23.03 -2.09
N TYR A 54 2.55 22.32 -3.12
CA TYR A 54 1.44 22.69 -3.98
C TYR A 54 0.18 21.93 -3.56
N PHE A 55 -0.94 22.63 -3.51
CA PHE A 55 -2.24 22.11 -3.12
C PHE A 55 -3.37 22.81 -3.86
N LEU A 56 -4.56 22.19 -3.82
CA LEU A 56 -5.78 22.68 -4.45
C LEU A 56 -6.71 23.30 -3.39
N ASP A 57 -7.69 24.07 -3.85
CA ASP A 57 -8.78 24.64 -3.05
C ASP A 57 -8.34 25.52 -1.87
N ASN A 58 -7.15 26.14 -1.94
CA ASN A 58 -6.59 27.00 -0.89
C ASN A 58 -6.53 26.35 0.52
N ASN A 59 -6.48 25.02 0.60
CA ASN A 59 -6.50 24.30 1.87
C ASN A 59 -5.12 24.26 2.57
N ILE A 60 -4.65 25.44 3.00
CA ILE A 60 -3.33 25.66 3.62
C ILE A 60 -3.07 24.76 4.84
N GLN A 61 -4.11 24.39 5.59
CA GLN A 61 -3.99 23.53 6.78
C GLN A 61 -3.41 22.15 6.46
N THR A 62 -3.57 21.68 5.22
CA THR A 62 -3.00 20.41 4.77
C THR A 62 -1.48 20.42 4.69
N VAL A 63 -0.86 21.59 4.52
CA VAL A 63 0.61 21.76 4.53
C VAL A 63 1.17 21.51 5.92
N SER A 64 0.61 22.18 6.95
CA SER A 64 1.02 21.96 8.34
C SER A 64 0.81 20.51 8.77
N ARG A 65 -0.32 19.90 8.37
CA ARG A 65 -0.60 18.48 8.60
C ARG A 65 0.47 17.59 7.96
N ARG A 66 0.80 17.82 6.68
CA ARG A 66 1.84 17.07 5.97
C ARG A 66 3.17 17.16 6.70
N MET A 67 3.62 18.36 7.06
CA MET A 67 4.91 18.57 7.72
C MET A 67 4.98 17.86 9.08
N LYS A 68 3.93 17.96 9.91
CA LYS A 68 3.81 17.20 11.17
C LYS A 68 3.89 15.69 10.89
N GLY A 69 3.15 15.22 9.89
CA GLY A 69 3.11 13.82 9.51
C GLY A 69 4.45 13.28 8.98
N ASN A 70 5.18 14.06 8.19
CA ASN A 70 6.51 13.70 7.70
C ASN A 70 7.52 13.59 8.85
N LYS A 71 7.49 14.55 9.79
CA LYS A 71 8.36 14.51 10.98
C LYS A 71 8.08 13.26 11.81
N TYR A 72 6.81 12.89 11.99
CA TYR A 72 6.45 11.69 12.74
C TYR A 72 6.77 10.40 11.98
N ALA A 73 6.54 10.34 10.67
CA ALA A 73 6.94 9.22 9.82
C ALA A 73 8.43 8.90 9.98
N LYS A 74 9.29 9.92 9.97
CA LYS A 74 10.74 9.78 10.18
C LYS A 74 11.07 9.19 11.56
N SER A 75 10.39 9.63 12.62
CA SER A 75 10.69 9.16 13.98
C SER A 75 10.23 7.71 14.21
N VAL A 76 9.18 7.24 13.52
CA VAL A 76 8.68 5.86 13.67
C VAL A 76 9.34 4.87 12.70
N MET A 77 9.97 5.33 11.62
CA MET A 77 10.51 4.47 10.55
C MET A 77 11.45 3.37 11.09
N ASN A 78 12.39 3.73 11.97
CA ASN A 78 13.32 2.75 12.54
C ASN A 78 12.59 1.64 13.35
N LYS A 79 11.51 2.00 14.05
CA LYS A 79 10.69 1.05 14.79
C LYS A 79 9.90 0.15 13.83
N ALA A 80 9.35 0.71 12.75
CA ALA A 80 8.66 -0.06 11.71
C ALA A 80 9.61 -1.07 11.02
N VAL A 81 10.83 -0.66 10.67
CA VAL A 81 11.85 -1.54 10.09
C VAL A 81 12.18 -2.70 11.03
N ARG A 82 12.45 -2.42 12.31
CA ARG A 82 12.71 -3.48 13.32
C ARG A 82 11.55 -4.48 13.44
N LYS A 83 10.30 -4.00 13.34
CA LYS A 83 9.11 -4.86 13.36
C LYS A 83 8.97 -5.68 12.09
N GLY A 84 9.27 -5.14 10.92
CA GLY A 84 9.28 -5.94 9.68
C GLY A 84 10.38 -7.00 9.67
N VAL A 85 11.56 -6.71 10.21
CA VAL A 85 12.63 -7.72 10.42
C VAL A 85 12.18 -8.81 11.39
N PHE A 86 11.40 -8.46 12.41
CA PHE A 86 10.82 -9.46 13.30
C PHE A 86 9.76 -10.32 12.60
N ILE A 87 8.85 -9.72 11.82
CA ILE A 87 7.85 -10.42 11.01
C ILE A 87 8.53 -11.38 10.03
N SER A 88 9.65 -10.99 9.42
CA SER A 88 10.36 -11.84 8.47
C SER A 88 11.03 -13.06 9.10
N LYS A 89 11.10 -13.17 10.43
CA LYS A 89 11.56 -14.39 11.13
C LYS A 89 10.48 -15.45 11.28
N PHE A 90 9.20 -15.13 11.00
CA PHE A 90 8.11 -16.10 11.08
C PHE A 90 8.26 -17.19 10.01
N PRO A 91 7.78 -18.42 10.28
CA PRO A 91 7.84 -19.51 9.31
C PRO A 91 7.06 -19.16 8.05
N PHE A 92 7.56 -19.63 6.91
CA PHE A 92 6.98 -19.45 5.58
C PHE A 92 6.88 -18.01 5.05
N VAL A 93 7.27 -16.99 5.83
CA VAL A 93 7.44 -15.62 5.31
C VAL A 93 8.68 -15.56 4.43
N LYS A 94 8.55 -15.08 3.20
CA LYS A 94 9.65 -14.99 2.23
C LYS A 94 10.16 -13.57 2.09
N ALA A 95 9.26 -12.60 2.08
CA ALA A 95 9.62 -11.19 2.02
C ALA A 95 8.62 -10.33 2.80
N VAL A 96 9.10 -9.17 3.28
CA VAL A 96 8.30 -8.19 4.05
C VAL A 96 8.66 -6.79 3.59
N GLY A 97 7.65 -5.94 3.37
CA GLY A 97 7.80 -4.52 3.08
C GLY A 97 6.80 -3.65 3.85
N ILE A 98 7.13 -2.37 4.01
CA ILE A 98 6.21 -1.34 4.53
C ILE A 98 5.36 -0.83 3.36
N SER A 99 4.06 -0.75 3.59
CA SER A 99 3.04 -0.26 2.66
C SER A 99 2.22 0.86 3.29
N GLY A 100 1.16 1.33 2.61
CA GLY A 100 0.23 2.30 3.18
C GLY A 100 0.83 3.70 3.32
N ALA A 101 0.40 4.44 4.35
CA ALA A 101 0.78 5.84 4.52
C ALA A 101 2.28 6.03 4.85
N LEU A 102 2.84 5.14 5.69
CA LEU A 102 4.24 5.26 6.12
C LEU A 102 5.21 5.09 4.94
N SER A 103 4.86 4.25 3.95
CA SER A 103 5.67 4.07 2.74
C SER A 103 5.70 5.31 1.84
N LYS A 104 4.76 6.24 2.06
CA LYS A 104 4.63 7.55 1.38
C LYS A 104 5.07 8.71 2.28
N ASN A 105 5.91 8.41 3.27
CA ASN A 105 6.47 9.38 4.21
C ASN A 105 5.43 10.09 5.10
N TYR A 106 4.25 9.50 5.34
CA TYR A 106 3.24 10.09 6.23
C TYR A 106 2.87 9.16 7.37
N HIS A 107 2.78 9.71 8.59
CA HIS A 107 2.27 9.00 9.76
C HIS A 107 1.70 10.00 10.77
N ASP A 108 0.58 9.67 11.41
CA ASP A 108 0.01 10.43 12.53
C ASP A 108 -0.24 9.53 13.75
N GLU A 109 -0.71 10.13 14.84
CA GLU A 109 -0.79 9.48 16.16
C GLU A 109 -1.72 8.25 16.17
N ASP A 110 -2.72 8.25 15.28
CA ASP A 110 -3.74 7.22 15.10
C ASP A 110 -3.41 6.24 13.96
N SER A 111 -2.38 6.52 13.16
CA SER A 111 -1.97 5.66 12.07
C SER A 111 -1.35 4.35 12.55
N ASP A 112 -1.74 3.26 11.91
CA ASP A 112 -1.06 1.97 12.00
C ASP A 112 0.16 1.92 11.06
N VAL A 113 1.03 0.91 11.25
CA VAL A 113 2.07 0.55 10.28
C VAL A 113 1.65 -0.71 9.53
N ASP A 114 1.44 -0.55 8.22
CA ASP A 114 0.99 -1.61 7.31
C ASP A 114 2.16 -2.39 6.71
N PHE A 115 2.11 -3.71 6.83
CA PHE A 115 3.07 -4.63 6.23
C PHE A 115 2.47 -5.40 5.06
N PHE A 116 3.22 -5.42 3.95
CA PHE A 116 3.03 -6.30 2.81
C PHE A 116 3.93 -7.52 2.96
N ILE A 117 3.37 -8.72 2.80
CA ILE A 117 4.07 -9.97 3.09
C ILE A 117 3.97 -10.93 1.91
N ILE A 118 5.12 -11.40 1.43
CA ILE A 118 5.22 -12.51 0.47
C ILE A 118 5.48 -13.80 1.25
N THR A 119 4.77 -14.87 0.90
CA THR A 119 4.85 -16.17 1.59
C THR A 119 5.23 -17.30 0.62
N GLU A 120 5.75 -18.40 1.18
CA GLU A 120 5.95 -19.64 0.41
C GLU A 120 4.61 -20.17 -0.16
N PRO A 121 4.63 -20.82 -1.33
CA PRO A 121 3.44 -21.46 -1.91
C PRO A 121 2.74 -22.41 -0.94
N LYS A 122 1.40 -22.33 -0.86
CA LYS A 122 0.54 -23.20 -0.01
C LYS A 122 0.81 -23.08 1.50
N ARG A 123 1.38 -21.95 1.95
CA ARG A 123 1.69 -21.69 3.38
C ARG A 123 1.18 -20.34 3.88
N LEU A 124 0.46 -19.61 3.04
CA LEU A 124 0.00 -18.26 3.33
C LEU A 124 -0.86 -18.22 4.58
N TRP A 125 -1.83 -19.13 4.71
CA TRP A 125 -2.79 -19.15 5.80
C TRP A 125 -2.18 -19.63 7.11
N ILE A 126 -1.18 -20.51 7.05
CA ILE A 126 -0.36 -20.84 8.23
C ILE A 126 0.42 -19.61 8.69
N ALA A 127 1.19 -18.97 7.79
CA ALA A 127 2.00 -17.78 8.13
C ALA A 127 1.13 -16.65 8.70
N ARG A 128 0.01 -16.37 8.04
CA ARG A 128 -0.99 -15.39 8.47
C ARG A 128 -1.55 -15.73 9.85
N THR A 129 -1.95 -16.98 10.07
CA THR A 129 -2.55 -17.39 11.35
C THR A 129 -1.55 -17.23 12.48
N LEU A 130 -0.30 -17.64 12.29
CA LEU A 130 0.76 -17.48 13.31
C LEU A 130 1.01 -16.02 13.66
N LEU A 131 1.06 -15.13 12.66
CA LEU A 131 1.21 -13.69 12.89
C LEU A 131 -0.02 -13.08 13.60
N VAL A 132 -1.23 -13.49 13.21
CA VAL A 132 -2.47 -13.05 13.88
C VAL A 132 -2.53 -13.54 15.32
N LEU A 133 -2.14 -14.79 15.59
CA LEU A 133 -2.07 -15.35 16.94
C LEU A 133 -1.02 -14.60 17.77
N TYR A 134 0.17 -14.35 17.22
CA TYR A 134 1.19 -13.56 17.90
C TYR A 134 0.67 -12.18 18.29
N LYS A 135 0.02 -11.47 17.35
CA LYS A 135 -0.60 -10.18 17.61
C LYS A 135 -1.62 -10.24 18.75
N LYS A 136 -2.47 -11.26 18.79
CA LYS A 136 -3.51 -11.39 19.81
C LYS A 136 -2.95 -11.72 21.19
N VAL A 137 -1.99 -12.65 21.26
CA VAL A 137 -1.47 -13.18 22.52
C VAL A 137 -0.41 -12.26 23.12
N PHE A 138 0.56 -11.81 22.32
CA PHE A 138 1.72 -11.07 22.83
C PHE A 138 1.61 -9.55 22.66
N LEU A 139 0.78 -9.09 21.72
CA LEU A 139 0.54 -7.65 21.51
C LEU A 139 -0.84 -7.20 22.00
N PHE A 140 -1.57 -8.07 22.70
CA PHE A 140 -2.93 -7.81 23.18
C PHE A 140 -3.85 -7.22 22.09
N ASN A 141 -3.71 -7.75 20.87
CA ASN A 141 -4.41 -7.35 19.65
C ASN A 141 -4.13 -5.92 19.15
N SER A 142 -3.06 -5.27 19.62
CA SER A 142 -2.59 -3.97 19.13
C SER A 142 -2.13 -4.03 17.67
N ARG A 143 -2.45 -3.00 16.88
CA ARG A 143 -2.13 -2.89 15.45
C ARG A 143 -1.08 -1.84 15.10
N LYS A 144 -0.80 -0.91 16.02
CA LYS A 144 0.01 0.30 15.81
C LYS A 144 1.36 0.06 15.12
N PHE A 145 1.96 -1.11 15.33
CA PHE A 145 3.22 -1.51 14.68
C PHE A 145 3.23 -2.97 14.18
N PHE A 146 2.05 -3.51 13.88
CA PHE A 146 1.88 -4.93 13.49
C PHE A 146 0.61 -5.15 12.64
N CYS A 147 0.30 -4.19 11.77
CA CYS A 147 -0.85 -4.32 10.88
C CYS A 147 -0.46 -5.13 9.65
N ILE A 148 -0.98 -6.36 9.57
CA ILE A 148 -0.68 -7.32 8.50
C ILE A 148 -1.87 -7.44 7.56
N ASN A 149 -1.94 -6.52 6.59
CA ASN A 149 -3.14 -6.31 5.79
C ASN A 149 -3.11 -7.01 4.43
N TYR A 150 -1.91 -7.26 3.87
CA TYR A 150 -1.78 -7.88 2.56
C TYR A 150 -0.73 -8.99 2.59
N PHE A 151 -1.20 -10.23 2.39
CA PHE A 151 -0.38 -11.37 2.06
C PHE A 151 -0.57 -11.80 0.60
N ILE A 152 0.53 -12.17 -0.06
CA ILE A 152 0.56 -12.80 -1.38
C ILE A 152 1.49 -14.02 -1.34
N SER A 153 1.20 -15.02 -2.15
CA SER A 153 2.07 -16.19 -2.30
C SER A 153 3.03 -16.01 -3.47
N GLU A 154 4.23 -16.57 -3.35
CA GLU A 154 5.33 -16.47 -4.33
C GLU A 154 4.96 -17.02 -5.71
N ASP A 155 3.99 -17.93 -5.82
CA ASP A 155 3.48 -18.47 -7.09
C ASP A 155 2.34 -17.64 -7.72
N LYS A 156 1.92 -16.56 -7.06
CA LYS A 156 0.85 -15.64 -7.52
C LYS A 156 1.20 -14.16 -7.30
N LEU A 157 2.42 -13.76 -7.65
CA LEU A 157 2.94 -12.41 -7.41
C LEU A 157 2.30 -11.29 -8.25
N LYS A 158 1.75 -11.60 -9.42
CA LYS A 158 1.09 -10.60 -10.29
C LYS A 158 -0.19 -10.09 -9.64
N ILE A 159 -0.26 -8.79 -9.40
CA ILE A 159 -1.46 -8.13 -8.88
C ILE A 159 -2.50 -8.02 -10.00
N LYS A 160 -3.74 -8.41 -9.67
CA LYS A 160 -4.87 -8.42 -10.61
C LYS A 160 -5.47 -7.04 -10.82
N GLU A 161 -5.55 -6.24 -9.75
CA GLU A 161 -6.06 -4.86 -9.80
C GLU A 161 -4.98 -3.94 -10.37
N GLN A 162 -5.12 -3.52 -11.62
CA GLN A 162 -4.13 -2.68 -12.31
C GLN A 162 -4.72 -1.30 -12.57
N ASN A 163 -4.51 -0.40 -11.60
CA ASN A 163 -4.97 0.98 -11.63
C ASN A 163 -3.97 1.90 -10.92
N ILE A 164 -4.19 3.21 -11.01
CA ILE A 164 -3.29 4.23 -10.43
C ILE A 164 -3.09 4.05 -8.92
N PHE A 165 -4.13 3.67 -8.16
CA PHE A 165 -4.02 3.42 -6.73
C PHE A 165 -3.05 2.27 -6.44
N THR A 166 -3.24 1.15 -7.10
CA THR A 166 -2.43 -0.05 -6.89
C THR A 166 -1.01 0.12 -7.40
N ALA A 167 -0.82 0.85 -8.51
CA ALA A 167 0.49 1.25 -9.00
C ALA A 167 1.23 2.11 -7.97
N THR A 168 0.53 3.08 -7.37
CA THR A 168 1.07 3.94 -6.30
C THR A 168 1.46 3.13 -5.07
N GLU A 169 0.59 2.22 -4.59
CA GLU A 169 0.91 1.34 -3.44
C GLU A 169 2.16 0.49 -3.72
N LEU A 170 2.28 -0.09 -4.92
CA LEU A 170 3.41 -0.95 -5.29
C LEU A 170 4.71 -0.15 -5.40
N LEU A 171 4.71 0.95 -6.15
CA LEU A 171 5.91 1.75 -6.40
C LEU A 171 6.37 2.51 -5.16
N THR A 172 5.46 2.80 -4.22
CA THR A 172 5.81 3.43 -2.94
C THR A 172 6.21 2.42 -1.86
N LEU A 173 6.03 1.12 -2.09
CA LEU A 173 6.44 0.07 -1.15
C LEU A 173 7.92 0.26 -0.73
N ILE A 174 8.20 0.03 0.56
CA ILE A 174 9.57 0.03 1.10
C ILE A 174 9.92 -1.40 1.51
N PRO A 175 10.67 -2.15 0.68
CA PRO A 175 11.07 -3.51 1.02
C PRO A 175 11.99 -3.52 2.24
N ILE A 176 11.66 -4.33 3.25
CA ILE A 176 12.48 -4.46 4.47
C ILE A 176 13.44 -5.62 4.32
N SER A 177 12.94 -6.81 3.95
CA SER A 177 13.74 -8.03 3.88
C SER A 177 13.13 -9.03 2.92
N GLY A 178 13.97 -9.94 2.41
CA GLY A 178 13.55 -10.92 1.41
C GLY A 178 13.69 -10.40 -0.01
N ASP A 179 13.53 -11.30 -0.96
CA ASP A 179 13.61 -10.99 -2.39
C ASP A 179 12.26 -10.50 -2.92
N PHE A 180 12.29 -9.38 -3.64
CA PHE A 180 11.14 -8.76 -4.31
C PHE A 180 11.31 -8.72 -5.84
N ASP A 181 12.43 -9.21 -6.39
CA ASP A 181 12.76 -9.07 -7.81
C ASP A 181 11.67 -9.75 -8.68
N ALA A 182 11.30 -11.00 -8.38
CA ALA A 182 10.20 -11.70 -9.07
C ALA A 182 8.83 -11.00 -8.92
N PHE A 183 8.60 -10.29 -7.80
CA PHE A 183 7.38 -9.52 -7.59
C PHE A 183 7.35 -8.29 -8.48
N TYR A 184 8.47 -7.59 -8.61
CA TYR A 184 8.60 -6.46 -9.51
C TYR A 184 8.51 -6.86 -10.98
N GLU A 185 9.17 -7.94 -11.38
CA GLU A 185 9.07 -8.52 -12.73
C GLU A 185 7.64 -8.87 -13.12
N SER A 186 6.88 -9.47 -12.18
CA SER A 186 5.47 -9.81 -12.41
C SER A 186 4.55 -8.59 -12.56
N ASN A 187 5.01 -7.40 -12.17
CA ASN A 187 4.20 -6.18 -12.05
C ASN A 187 4.79 -4.97 -12.81
N GLN A 188 5.51 -5.19 -13.91
CA GLN A 188 6.04 -4.12 -14.77
C GLN A 188 4.97 -3.18 -15.37
N TRP A 189 3.70 -3.59 -15.33
CA TRP A 189 2.57 -2.76 -15.78
C TRP A 189 2.46 -1.42 -15.03
N VAL A 190 3.00 -1.31 -13.81
CA VAL A 190 2.94 -0.07 -13.01
C VAL A 190 3.65 1.12 -13.67
N SER A 191 4.67 0.85 -14.49
CA SER A 191 5.43 1.88 -15.20
C SER A 191 4.59 2.61 -16.26
N LYS A 192 3.47 2.01 -16.69
CA LYS A 192 2.50 2.68 -17.58
C LYS A 192 1.69 3.77 -16.86
N PHE A 193 1.53 3.65 -15.55
CA PHE A 193 0.78 4.62 -14.73
C PHE A 193 1.69 5.70 -14.17
N LEU A 194 2.93 5.33 -13.80
CA LEU A 194 3.86 6.18 -13.05
C LEU A 194 5.29 5.99 -13.60
N PRO A 195 5.59 6.48 -14.81
CA PRO A 195 6.84 6.21 -15.52
C PRO A 195 8.07 6.81 -14.83
N ASN A 196 7.88 7.89 -14.07
CA ASN A 196 8.98 8.61 -13.39
C ASN A 196 9.41 7.96 -12.07
N LEU A 197 8.70 6.92 -11.61
CA LEU A 197 9.05 6.17 -10.41
C LEU A 197 9.81 4.88 -10.77
N LYS A 198 10.95 4.68 -10.13
CA LYS A 198 11.77 3.48 -10.32
C LYS A 198 11.12 2.26 -9.65
N ILE A 199 10.86 1.23 -10.43
CA ILE A 199 10.58 -0.12 -9.94
C ILE A 199 11.88 -0.81 -9.48
N GLY A 200 11.80 -1.86 -8.65
CA GLY A 200 12.98 -2.65 -8.29
C GLY A 200 13.75 -2.13 -7.08
N LYS A 201 13.09 -1.53 -6.09
CA LYS A 201 13.75 -1.09 -4.85
C LYS A 201 14.38 -2.29 -4.14
N LYS A 202 15.64 -2.15 -3.75
CA LYS A 202 16.32 -3.19 -2.96
C LYS A 202 15.87 -3.13 -1.49
N PRO A 203 15.85 -4.28 -0.80
CA PRO A 203 15.42 -4.33 0.58
C PRO A 203 16.43 -3.64 1.50
N LEU A 204 15.91 -2.94 2.50
CA LEU A 204 16.71 -2.24 3.51
C LEU A 204 17.59 -3.18 4.32
N GLN A 205 17.20 -4.45 4.41
CA GLN A 205 17.93 -5.55 5.03
C GLN A 205 17.99 -6.71 4.04
N GLY A 206 19.08 -7.49 4.07
CA GLY A 206 19.17 -8.69 3.26
C GLY A 206 18.20 -9.79 3.71
N ASN A 207 18.48 -11.02 3.27
CA ASN A 207 17.73 -12.19 3.71
C ASN A 207 17.97 -12.45 5.21
N ILE A 208 16.88 -12.38 5.98
CA ILE A 208 16.92 -12.62 7.43
C ILE A 208 16.85 -14.14 7.69
N LYS A 209 17.85 -14.66 8.43
CA LYS A 209 17.86 -16.07 8.85
C LYS A 209 16.68 -16.37 9.77
N LYS A 210 16.03 -17.50 9.51
CA LYS A 210 14.96 -18.04 10.36
C LYS A 210 15.54 -18.53 11.68
N ASN A 211 14.79 -18.32 12.76
CA ASN A 211 15.15 -18.88 14.06
C ASN A 211 14.82 -20.38 14.13
N TRP A 212 15.33 -21.07 15.15
CA TRP A 212 15.15 -22.50 15.32
C TRP A 212 13.67 -22.91 15.39
N VAL A 213 12.83 -22.12 16.10
CA VAL A 213 11.38 -22.35 16.19
C VAL A 213 10.73 -22.31 14.81
N SER A 214 11.06 -21.29 14.01
CA SER A 214 10.56 -21.16 12.64
C SER A 214 11.03 -22.33 11.78
N ASN A 215 12.28 -22.78 11.90
CA ASN A 215 12.78 -23.91 11.12
C ASN A 215 12.10 -25.22 11.53
N PHE A 216 11.86 -25.43 12.82
CA PHE A 216 11.13 -26.57 13.34
C PHE A 216 9.68 -26.62 12.83
N ILE A 217 8.96 -25.49 12.90
CA ILE A 217 7.60 -25.39 12.34
C ILE A 217 7.61 -25.65 10.83
N ARG A 218 8.59 -25.10 10.10
CA ARG A 218 8.74 -25.37 8.67
C ARG A 218 8.98 -26.85 8.39
N TYR A 219 9.85 -27.51 9.15
CA TYR A 219 10.12 -28.93 9.00
C TYR A 219 8.85 -29.79 9.18
N ILE A 220 8.09 -29.54 10.25
CA ILE A 220 6.85 -30.31 10.53
C ILE A 220 5.75 -30.02 9.52
N LEU A 221 5.63 -28.77 9.07
CA LEU A 221 4.51 -28.32 8.24
C LEU A 221 4.85 -28.20 6.75
N ASN A 222 6.07 -28.55 6.31
CA ASN A 222 6.40 -28.57 4.89
C ASN A 222 6.06 -29.91 4.22
N ASN A 223 4.83 -30.37 4.39
CA ASN A 223 4.34 -31.63 3.85
C ASN A 223 2.82 -31.57 3.56
N LYS A 224 2.20 -32.72 3.29
CA LYS A 224 0.76 -32.82 3.01
C LYS A 224 -0.11 -32.42 4.22
N ILE A 225 0.35 -32.64 5.45
CA ILE A 225 -0.35 -32.20 6.67
C ILE A 225 -0.38 -30.67 6.70
N GLY A 226 0.74 -30.01 6.43
CA GLY A 226 0.78 -28.55 6.31
C GLY A 226 -0.14 -28.02 5.22
N ASN A 227 -0.23 -28.69 4.06
CA ASN A 227 -1.20 -28.31 3.03
C ASN A 227 -2.64 -28.38 3.55
N SER A 228 -2.99 -29.42 4.30
CA SER A 228 -4.32 -29.57 4.91
C SER A 228 -4.60 -28.48 5.94
N LEU A 229 -3.63 -28.19 6.82
CA LEU A 229 -3.74 -27.14 7.84
C LEU A 229 -3.87 -25.74 7.23
N ASP A 230 -3.15 -25.44 6.15
CA ASP A 230 -3.29 -24.18 5.43
C ASP A 230 -4.72 -23.99 4.89
N HIS A 231 -5.29 -25.04 4.27
CA HIS A 231 -6.69 -25.02 3.82
C HIS A 231 -7.68 -24.91 4.98
N PHE A 232 -7.40 -25.56 6.11
CA PHE A 232 -8.22 -25.46 7.31
C PHE A 232 -8.25 -24.03 7.88
N PHE A 233 -7.08 -23.39 8.00
CA PHE A 233 -6.99 -22.00 8.47
C PHE A 233 -7.66 -21.00 7.53
N LEU A 234 -7.56 -21.21 6.21
CA LEU A 234 -8.34 -20.48 5.22
C LEU A 234 -9.84 -20.58 5.53
N ARG A 235 -10.37 -21.80 5.65
CA ARG A 235 -11.80 -22.05 5.88
C ARG A 235 -12.31 -21.41 7.17
N ILE A 236 -11.58 -21.56 8.27
CA ILE A 236 -11.95 -20.95 9.56
C ILE A 236 -11.94 -19.43 9.45
N THR A 237 -10.91 -18.85 8.82
CA THR A 237 -10.81 -17.40 8.71
C THR A 237 -11.94 -16.84 7.86
N LEU A 238 -12.25 -17.47 6.72
CA LEU A 238 -13.38 -17.08 5.89
C LEU A 238 -14.71 -17.19 6.64
N LYS A 239 -14.97 -18.30 7.34
CA LYS A 239 -16.19 -18.47 8.15
C LYS A 239 -16.33 -17.36 9.18
N LYS A 240 -15.25 -17.02 9.89
CA LYS A 240 -15.24 -15.93 10.87
C LYS A 240 -15.49 -14.57 10.22
N TRP A 241 -14.96 -14.33 9.03
CA TRP A 241 -15.15 -13.08 8.32
C TRP A 241 -16.56 -12.93 7.77
N HIS A 242 -17.15 -13.98 7.21
CA HIS A 242 -18.55 -13.98 6.80
C HIS A 242 -19.49 -13.63 7.96
N LEU A 243 -19.25 -14.20 9.15
CA LEU A 243 -20.03 -13.85 10.34
C LEU A 243 -19.83 -12.40 10.78
N LYS A 244 -18.60 -11.88 10.70
CA LYS A 244 -18.26 -10.52 11.14
C LYS A 244 -18.74 -9.43 10.17
N PHE A 245 -18.74 -9.71 8.88
CA PHE A 245 -19.08 -8.77 7.81
C PHE A 245 -20.34 -9.20 7.06
N ASN A 246 -21.32 -9.75 7.79
CA ASN A 246 -22.61 -10.19 7.25
C ASN A 246 -23.44 -9.06 6.62
N HIS A 247 -23.09 -7.80 6.89
CA HIS A 247 -23.70 -6.61 6.30
C HIS A 247 -23.19 -6.28 4.88
N LEU A 248 -22.12 -6.93 4.41
CA LEU A 248 -21.62 -6.74 3.04
C LEU A 248 -22.34 -7.68 2.08
N SER A 249 -22.66 -7.19 0.88
CA SER A 249 -23.10 -8.04 -0.24
C SER A 249 -22.02 -9.07 -0.60
N GLU A 250 -22.39 -10.17 -1.25
CA GLU A 250 -21.42 -11.21 -1.60
C GLU A 250 -20.33 -10.70 -2.57
N THR A 251 -20.71 -9.80 -3.49
CA THR A 251 -19.78 -9.15 -4.42
C THR A 251 -18.82 -8.21 -3.69
N ASP A 252 -19.33 -7.35 -2.80
CA ASP A 252 -18.49 -6.44 -2.01
C ASP A 252 -17.59 -7.20 -1.04
N PHE A 253 -18.07 -8.30 -0.45
CA PHE A 253 -17.28 -9.17 0.41
C PHE A 253 -16.11 -9.80 -0.37
N LYS A 254 -16.36 -10.33 -1.57
CA LYS A 254 -15.31 -10.92 -2.42
C LYS A 254 -14.22 -9.91 -2.81
N VAL A 255 -14.59 -8.63 -2.99
CA VAL A 255 -13.63 -7.55 -3.27
C VAL A 255 -12.88 -7.12 -2.01
N ALA A 256 -13.59 -6.82 -0.92
CA ALA A 256 -13.03 -6.29 0.33
C ALA A 256 -12.18 -7.31 1.10
N MET A 257 -12.56 -8.59 1.02
CA MET A 257 -11.92 -9.70 1.72
C MET A 257 -11.29 -10.69 0.74
N LYS A 258 -10.77 -10.22 -0.41
CA LYS A 258 -10.18 -11.06 -1.46
C LYS A 258 -9.15 -12.03 -0.86
N SER A 259 -9.64 -13.23 -0.57
CA SER A 259 -8.99 -14.27 0.20
C SER A 259 -9.10 -15.54 -0.58
N THR A 260 -8.12 -15.73 -1.44
CA THR A 260 -7.92 -16.99 -2.15
C THR A 260 -6.93 -17.83 -1.35
N LYS A 261 -6.55 -18.99 -1.88
CA LYS A 261 -5.46 -19.79 -1.29
C LYS A 261 -4.15 -18.99 -1.25
N ASP A 262 -3.96 -18.07 -2.20
CA ASP A 262 -2.66 -17.46 -2.50
C ASP A 262 -2.62 -15.94 -2.27
N VAL A 263 -3.74 -15.34 -1.86
CA VAL A 263 -3.85 -13.93 -1.50
C VAL A 263 -4.73 -13.80 -0.27
N SER A 264 -4.31 -13.02 0.71
CA SER A 264 -5.18 -12.54 1.80
C SER A 264 -5.07 -11.04 1.89
N LYS A 265 -6.08 -10.35 1.35
CA LYS A 265 -6.29 -8.91 1.56
C LYS A 265 -7.34 -8.70 2.64
N HIS A 266 -7.04 -7.84 3.62
CA HIS A 266 -8.02 -7.39 4.60
C HIS A 266 -8.20 -5.88 4.47
N HIS A 267 -9.06 -5.49 3.53
CA HIS A 267 -9.48 -4.09 3.35
C HIS A 267 -11.00 -4.02 3.52
N PRO A 268 -11.50 -4.08 4.77
CA PRO A 268 -12.92 -3.86 5.01
C PRO A 268 -13.28 -2.50 4.41
N GLN A 269 -14.33 -2.46 3.57
CA GLN A 269 -14.88 -1.28 2.88
C GLN A 269 -14.37 -0.94 1.47
N ASN A 270 -13.67 -1.82 0.75
CA ASN A 270 -13.35 -1.59 -0.68
C ASN A 270 -12.63 -0.24 -0.92
N PHE A 271 -11.60 0.03 -0.11
CA PHE A 271 -10.93 1.34 -0.05
C PHE A 271 -10.38 1.80 -1.41
N GLN A 272 -9.79 0.88 -2.19
CA GLN A 272 -9.35 1.15 -3.55
C GLN A 272 -10.47 1.75 -4.41
N LYS A 273 -11.65 1.10 -4.45
CA LYS A 273 -12.80 1.60 -5.20
C LYS A 273 -13.21 2.99 -4.72
N LYS A 274 -13.27 3.21 -3.41
CA LYS A 274 -13.58 4.55 -2.85
C LYS A 274 -12.59 5.62 -3.30
N VAL A 275 -11.29 5.30 -3.39
CA VAL A 275 -10.27 6.24 -3.86
C VAL A 275 -10.48 6.56 -5.34
N ILE A 276 -10.70 5.55 -6.19
CA ILE A 276 -10.91 5.75 -7.63
C ILE A 276 -12.23 6.50 -7.90
N ASP A 277 -13.32 6.13 -7.24
CA ASP A 277 -14.62 6.81 -7.37
C ASP A 277 -14.50 8.28 -6.94
N ARG A 278 -13.82 8.57 -5.82
CA ARG A 278 -13.60 9.95 -5.35
C ARG A 278 -12.69 10.73 -6.29
N LEU A 279 -11.72 10.07 -6.92
CA LEU A 279 -10.84 10.70 -7.90
C LEU A 279 -11.60 11.13 -9.16
N ASN A 280 -12.41 10.22 -9.71
CA ASN A 280 -13.25 10.53 -10.88
C ASN A 280 -14.25 11.64 -10.58
N GLN A 281 -14.83 11.64 -9.38
CA GLN A 281 -15.68 12.76 -8.93
C GLN A 281 -14.89 14.08 -8.90
N LYS A 282 -13.66 14.08 -8.37
CA LYS A 282 -12.79 15.26 -8.37
C LYS A 282 -12.42 15.72 -9.78
N TYR A 283 -12.24 14.82 -10.73
CA TYR A 283 -12.00 15.18 -12.13
C TYR A 283 -13.20 15.90 -12.73
N GLN A 284 -14.41 15.42 -12.48
CA GLN A 284 -15.66 16.08 -12.90
C GLN A 284 -15.86 17.44 -12.23
N GLU A 285 -15.66 17.53 -10.92
CA GLU A 285 -15.72 18.80 -10.17
C GLU A 285 -14.74 19.84 -10.76
N PHE A 286 -13.53 19.40 -11.10
CA PHE A 286 -12.49 20.25 -11.67
C PHE A 286 -12.80 20.67 -13.11
N GLN A 287 -13.30 19.75 -13.95
CA GLN A 287 -13.75 20.05 -15.31
C GLN A 287 -14.85 21.11 -15.31
N ASN A 288 -15.85 20.97 -14.43
CA ASN A 288 -16.94 21.95 -14.32
C ASN A 288 -16.46 23.33 -13.86
N LYS A 289 -15.44 23.38 -12.99
CA LYS A 289 -14.95 24.64 -12.41
C LYS A 289 -13.99 25.40 -13.34
N TYR A 290 -13.15 24.68 -14.08
CA TYR A 290 -12.05 25.28 -14.84
C TYR A 290 -12.08 24.98 -16.35
N ASN A 291 -13.08 24.23 -16.83
CA ASN A 291 -13.21 23.78 -18.22
C ASN A 291 -11.97 23.03 -18.75
N ILE A 292 -11.34 22.23 -17.87
CA ILE A 292 -10.18 21.38 -18.18
C ILE A 292 -10.61 19.93 -18.08
N GLU A 293 -10.58 19.21 -19.20
CA GLU A 293 -10.95 17.79 -19.25
C GLU A 293 -9.78 16.89 -18.84
N LEU A 294 -10.06 15.92 -17.98
CA LEU A 294 -9.10 14.92 -17.49
C LEU A 294 -9.68 13.53 -17.71
N GLU A 295 -8.90 12.65 -18.34
CA GLU A 295 -9.28 11.25 -18.56
C GLU A 295 -9.52 10.52 -17.23
N GLN A 296 -10.67 9.84 -17.12
CA GLN A 296 -11.10 9.10 -15.93
C GLN A 296 -10.25 7.85 -15.68
N GLU A 297 -10.14 7.47 -14.41
CA GLU A 297 -9.40 6.28 -13.97
C GLU A 297 -10.35 5.09 -13.79
N HIS A 298 -9.89 3.89 -14.14
CA HIS A 298 -10.66 2.65 -13.97
C HIS A 298 -10.27 1.92 -12.67
N ALA A 299 -11.25 1.33 -11.98
CA ALA A 299 -11.08 0.66 -10.69
C ALA A 299 -10.62 -0.81 -10.79
#